data_AF-A0A366MDF9-F1
#
_entry.id   AF-A0A366MDF9-F1
#
_cell.length_a   1.000
_cell.length_b   1.000
_cell.length_c   1.000
_cell.angle_alpha   90.00
_cell.angle_beta   90.00
_cell.angle_gamma   90.00
#
_symmetry.space_group_name_H-M   'P 1'
#
loop_
_entity.id
_entity.type
_entity.pdbx_description
1 polymer ?
#
loop_
_entity_poly.entity_id
_entity_poly.type
_entity_poly.pdbx_seq_one_letter_code
_entity_poly.pdbx_strand_id
1 'polypeptide(L)' 'MDFPELEYPKIELETDDLKVILTLKKDYSKIKDLEERKKEFITDIKEFIEEFTTNPEFEELMDYY' A
#
# COMPACT_ATOMS: atom_id res chain seq x y z
N MET A 1 -22.41 -16.38 11.20
CA MET A 1 -21.20 -16.03 11.97
C MET A 1 -20.46 -15.03 11.13
N ASP A 2 -20.57 -13.74 11.47
CA ASP A 2 -19.63 -12.75 10.94
C ASP A 2 -18.26 -13.08 11.52
N PHE A 3 -17.34 -13.49 10.65
CA PHE A 3 -15.93 -13.53 11.03
C PHE A 3 -15.53 -12.08 11.30
N PRO A 4 -14.90 -11.76 12.45
CA PRO A 4 -14.34 -10.43 12.62
C PRO A 4 -13.41 -10.20 11.44
N GLU A 5 -13.73 -9.21 10.60
CA GLU A 5 -12.80 -8.76 9.57
C GLU A 5 -11.48 -8.51 10.29
N LEU A 6 -10.42 -9.24 9.89
CA LEU A 6 -9.08 -8.94 10.37
C LEU A 6 -8.82 -7.48 10.02
N GLU A 7 -8.96 -6.59 11.00
CA GLU A 7 -8.67 -5.17 10.84
C GLU A 7 -7.16 -5.03 10.69
N TYR A 8 -6.71 -5.20 9.44
CA TYR A 8 -5.36 -4.87 9.06
C TYR A 8 -5.12 -3.38 9.33
N PRO A 9 -3.93 -3.00 9.82
CA PRO A 9 -3.58 -1.60 9.96
C PRO A 9 -3.75 -0.84 8.63
N LYS A 10 -4.30 0.37 8.69
CA LYS A 10 -4.57 1.21 7.51
C LYS A 10 -3.86 2.55 7.65
N ILE A 11 -3.38 3.07 6.52
CA ILE A 11 -2.84 4.42 6.38
C ILE A 11 -3.60 5.09 5.25
N GLU A 12 -4.11 6.28 5.50
CA GLU A 12 -4.86 7.09 4.55
C GLU A 12 -4.12 8.39 4.29
N LEU A 13 -3.98 8.75 3.02
CA LEU A 13 -3.44 10.02 2.58
C LEU A 13 -4.36 10.60 1.50
N GLU A 14 -4.86 11.80 1.75
CA GLU A 14 -5.73 12.54 0.84
C GLU A 14 -5.11 13.90 0.52
N THR A 15 -5.13 14.26 -0.75
CA THR A 15 -4.65 15.51 -1.34
C THR A 15 -5.72 16.06 -2.27
N ASP A 16 -5.53 17.27 -2.79
CA ASP A 16 -6.51 17.89 -3.71
C ASP A 16 -6.72 17.07 -4.99
N ASP A 17 -5.69 16.32 -5.43
CA ASP A 17 -5.70 15.57 -6.68
C ASP A 17 -5.93 14.06 -6.50
N LEU A 18 -5.60 13.51 -5.33
CA LEU A 18 -5.56 12.06 -5.11
C LEU A 18 -5.85 11.66 -3.67
N LYS A 19 -6.58 10.54 -3.50
CA LYS A 19 -6.78 9.84 -2.24
C LYS A 19 -6.26 8.41 -2.34
N VAL A 20 -5.43 8.00 -1.38
CA VAL A 20 -4.87 6.64 -1.28
C VAL A 20 -5.17 6.06 0.09
N ILE A 21 -5.69 4.83 0.12
CA ILE A 21 -5.89 4.04 1.34
C ILE A 21 -5.03 2.78 1.24
N LEU A 22 -3.94 2.73 2.01
CA LEU A 22 -3.04 1.57 2.10
C LEU A 22 -3.47 0.66 3.25
N THR A 23 -3.69 -0.62 2.96
CA THR A 23 -3.98 -1.64 3.98
C THR A 23 -2.79 -2.59 4.12
N LEU A 24 -2.22 -2.66 5.32
CA LEU A 24 -1.00 -3.42 5.59
C LEU A 24 -1.31 -4.87 5.95
N LYS A 25 -1.13 -5.77 4.99
CA LYS A 25 -1.31 -7.22 5.20
C LYS A 25 -0.08 -7.88 5.84
N LYS A 26 1.10 -7.28 5.66
CA LYS A 26 2.37 -7.80 6.16
C LYS A 26 2.59 -7.37 7.61
N ASP A 27 3.02 -8.31 8.44
CA ASP A 27 3.38 -8.06 9.84
C ASP A 27 4.85 -7.60 9.97
N TYR A 28 5.06 -6.29 9.92
CA TYR A 28 6.37 -5.65 10.08
C TYR A 28 6.91 -5.69 11.52
N SER A 29 6.10 -6.08 12.51
CA SER A 29 6.55 -6.16 13.91
C SER A 29 7.64 -7.22 14.13
N LYS A 30 7.74 -8.19 13.21
CA LYS A 30 8.76 -9.25 13.21
C LYS A 30 10.19 -8.70 13.04
N ILE A 31 10.34 -7.54 12.39
CA ILE A 31 11.63 -6.86 12.21
C ILE A 31 11.90 -6.05 13.47
N LYS A 32 12.87 -6.48 14.28
CA LYS A 32 13.12 -5.89 15.60
C LYS A 32 13.77 -4.50 15.52
N ASP A 33 14.64 -4.30 14.52
CA ASP A 33 15.30 -3.03 14.29
C ASP A 33 14.34 -2.04 13.61
N LEU A 34 14.24 -0.84 14.17
CA LEU A 34 13.30 0.17 13.69
C LEU A 34 13.71 0.73 12.31
N GLU A 35 15.00 0.91 12.07
CA GLU A 35 15.50 1.47 10.81
C GLU A 35 15.37 0.45 9.68
N GLU A 36 15.66 -0.83 9.95
CA GLU A 36 15.41 -1.93 9.02
C GLU A 36 13.92 -2.07 8.70
N ARG A 37 13.05 -1.97 9.72
CA ARG A 37 11.59 -2.01 9.54
C ARG A 37 11.09 -0.89 8.63
N LYS A 38 11.57 0.34 8.85
CA LYS A 38 11.23 1.49 7.99
C LYS A 38 11.72 1.26 6.56
N LYS A 39 12.94 0.76 6.39
CA LYS A 39 13.52 0.49 5.08
C LYS A 39 12.73 -0.55 4.30
N GLU A 40 12.33 -1.65 4.96
CA GLU A 40 11.53 -2.70 4.35
C GLU A 40 10.14 -2.18 3.95
N PHE A 41 9.47 -1.46 4.86
CA PHE A 41 8.18 -0.83 4.57
C PHE A 41 8.23 0.12 3.37
N ILE A 42 9.26 0.96 3.28
CA ILE A 42 9.46 1.88 2.15
C ILE A 42 9.73 1.12 0.86
N THR A 43 10.44 0.00 0.93
CA THR A 43 10.74 -0.85 -0.24
C THR A 43 9.46 -1.47 -0.76
N ASP A 44 8.65 -2.07 0.13
CA ASP A 44 7.38 -2.70 -0.22
C ASP A 44 6.39 -1.68 -0.85
N ILE A 45 6.36 -0.43 -0.36
CA ILE A 45 5.55 0.64 -0.99
C ILE A 45 6.03 0.97 -2.39
N LYS A 46 7.35 1.07 -2.61
CA LYS A 46 7.90 1.40 -3.93
C LYS A 46 7.60 0.30 -4.93
N GLU A 47 7.81 -0.95 -4.54
CA GLU A 47 7.47 -2.12 -5.36
C GLU A 47 5.97 -2.14 -5.69
N PHE A 48 5.11 -1.88 -4.70
CA PHE A 48 3.67 -1.78 -4.93
C PHE A 48 3.30 -0.68 -5.93
N ILE A 49 3.89 0.52 -5.81
CA ILE A 49 3.63 1.63 -6.75
C ILE A 49 4.13 1.28 -8.15
N GLU A 50 5.28 0.63 -8.28
CA GLU A 50 5.83 0.18 -9.56
C GLU A 50 4.94 -0.89 -10.23
N GLU A 51 4.47 -1.87 -9.47
CA GLU A 51 3.48 -2.84 -9.94
C GLU A 51 2.15 -2.18 -10.34
N PHE A 52 1.71 -1.17 -9.57
CA PHE A 52 0.49 -0.42 -9.86
C PHE A 52 0.60 0.38 -11.16
N THR A 53 1.70 1.09 -11.40
CA THR A 53 1.87 1.93 -12.60
C THR A 53 2.18 1.14 -13.86
N THR A 54 2.65 -0.11 -13.72
CA THR A 54 2.87 -1.04 -14.84
C THR A 54 1.66 -1.92 -15.13
N ASN A 55 0.57 -1.80 -14.36
CA ASN A 55 -0.65 -2.54 -14.57
C ASN A 55 -1.37 -2.04 -15.84
N PRO A 56 -1.78 -2.92 -16.77
CA PRO A 56 -2.56 -2.53 -17.94
C PRO A 56 -3.83 -1.74 -17.62
N GLU A 57 -4.50 -2.02 -16.49
CA GLU A 57 -5.67 -1.26 -16.04
C GLU A 57 -5.30 0.20 -15.69
N PHE A 58 -4.08 0.44 -15.22
CA PHE A 58 -3.57 1.79 -15.00
C PHE A 58 -3.33 2.50 -16.33
N GLU A 59 -2.74 1.82 -17.32
CA GLU A 59 -2.57 2.36 -18.67
C GLU A 59 -3.93 2.71 -19.30
N GLU A 60 -4.92 1.80 -19.23
CA GLU A 60 -6.28 2.04 -19.72
C GLU A 60 -6.97 3.22 -19.02
N LEU A 61 -6.77 3.36 -17.70
CA LEU A 61 -7.29 4.49 -16.95
C LEU A 61 -6.66 5.81 -17.41
N MET A 62 -5.36 5.82 -17.70
CA MET A 62 -4.67 7.03 -18.18
C MET A 62 -5.06 7.38 -19.61
N ASP A 63 -5.33 6.39 -20.48
CA ASP A 63 -5.78 6.63 -21.86
C ASP A 63 -7.21 7.21 -21.94
N TYR A 64 -8.03 7.00 -20.91
CA TYR A 64 -9.39 7.54 -20.84
C TYR A 64 -9.43 9.07 -20.59
N TYR A 65 -8.41 9.63 -19.94
CA TYR A 65 -8.32 11.03 -19.56
C TYR A 65 -7.37 11.83 -20.46
#